data_AF-A0A838GDJ5-F1
#
_entry.id   AF-A0A838GDJ5-F1
#
_cell.length_a   1.000
_cell.length_b   1.000
_cell.length_c   1.000
_cell.angle_alpha   90.00
_cell.angle_beta   90.00
_cell.angle_gamma   90.00
#
_symmetry.space_group_name_H-M   'P 1'
#
loop_
_entity.id
_entity.type
_entity.pdbx_description
1 polymer ?
#
loop_
_entity_poly.entity_id
_entity_poly.type
_entity_poly.pdbx_seq_one_letter_code
_entity_poly.pdbx_strand_id
1 'polypeptide(L)'
;MFDVLTVAAVADELSGTVLDGRIQKLGLVNGTTVAAEVYANRRRHALMASADSEDPAIWLADRLPSTDPGLITPFGLQLRKYVRGGFLIGIEQPALERVIRLSIVKRLAGHNDHDADEPDAGESDIDPEEDQDDAPWAAGMNRVELIVEIMGRHSNLILVDSDGLVMESAKRVTSRMSRVRPVLPKLPYTMPPPPDKPDPRRLTSASAESLLAGGKPSATLADVLVRGLRGVSPQIGREIAFRLTGNAGTKLNAMSPELTSELARHTRNLFEPLLTRTWQPVVYKQEDVAIGYAAVPMEHLGAIAEPDGVDSISAAVDALREAGGEAGPRDHAQRRARIVAAIDRECEKVSSRLHSLQEQHRRSARTEQ
;
A
#
# COMPACT_ATOMS: atom_id res chain seq x y z
N MET A 1 -7.57 -7.38 -0.61
CA MET A 1 -7.75 -5.95 -1.00
C MET A 1 -7.21 -5.12 0.14
N PHE A 2 -6.35 -4.14 -0.12
CA PHE A 2 -5.79 -3.30 0.93
C PHE A 2 -6.80 -2.19 1.31
N ASP A 3 -7.67 -2.48 2.29
CA ASP A 3 -8.75 -1.60 2.72
C ASP A 3 -8.40 -0.74 3.94
N VAL A 4 -9.33 0.10 4.39
CA VAL A 4 -9.07 1.08 5.45
C VAL A 4 -8.69 0.45 6.79
N LEU A 5 -9.27 -0.70 7.13
CA LEU A 5 -8.96 -1.43 8.36
C LEU A 5 -7.58 -2.08 8.25
N THR A 6 -7.25 -2.61 7.07
CA THR A 6 -5.91 -3.12 6.77
C THR A 6 -4.84 -2.02 6.91
N VAL A 7 -5.09 -0.85 6.34
CA VAL A 7 -4.18 0.30 6.43
C VAL A 7 -3.97 0.73 7.87
N ALA A 8 -5.05 0.79 8.67
CA ALA A 8 -4.97 1.16 10.08
C ALA A 8 -4.18 0.14 10.89
N ALA A 9 -4.45 -1.15 10.70
CA ALA A 9 -3.72 -2.23 11.36
C ALA A 9 -2.23 -2.19 11.04
N VAL A 10 -1.89 -1.93 9.77
CA VAL A 10 -0.48 -1.77 9.37
C VAL A 10 0.12 -0.52 9.98
N ALA A 11 -0.59 0.61 10.01
CA ALA A 11 -0.07 1.82 10.64
C ALA A 11 0.23 1.62 12.14
N ASP A 12 -0.65 0.93 12.86
CA ASP A 12 -0.44 0.58 14.28
C ASP A 12 0.70 -0.43 14.44
N GLU A 13 0.79 -1.46 13.58
CA GLU A 13 1.91 -2.42 13.57
C GLU A 13 3.26 -1.72 13.34
N LEU A 14 3.33 -0.86 12.33
CA LEU A 14 4.53 -0.10 12.01
C LEU A 14 4.90 0.84 13.17
N SER A 15 3.91 1.49 13.80
CA SER A 15 4.14 2.36 14.95
C SER A 15 4.71 1.59 16.14
N GLY A 16 4.20 0.39 16.41
CA GLY A 16 4.71 -0.48 17.47
C GLY A 16 6.08 -1.11 17.17
N THR A 17 6.48 -1.19 15.90
CA THR A 17 7.65 -1.97 15.48
C THR A 17 8.85 -1.13 15.05
N VAL A 18 8.62 -0.09 14.23
CA VAL A 18 9.69 0.65 13.53
C VAL A 18 9.71 2.16 13.82
N LEU A 19 8.78 2.68 14.63
CA LEU A 19 8.84 4.06 15.11
C LEU A 19 10.15 4.30 15.88
N ASP A 20 10.70 5.51 15.76
CA ASP A 20 12.02 5.94 16.22
C ASP A 20 13.20 5.15 15.62
N GLY A 21 12.90 4.29 14.63
CA GLY A 21 13.88 3.50 13.92
C GLY A 21 14.70 4.30 12.90
N ARG A 22 15.95 3.86 12.67
CA ARG A 22 16.83 4.46 11.65
C ARG A 22 16.74 3.69 10.33
N ILE A 23 16.49 4.40 9.23
CA ILE A 23 16.43 3.82 7.88
C ILE A 23 17.87 3.59 7.39
N GLN A 24 18.42 2.39 7.58
CA GLN A 24 19.82 2.07 7.26
C GLN A 24 20.05 1.86 5.76
N LYS A 25 19.15 1.13 5.10
CA LYS A 25 19.17 0.90 3.65
C LYS A 25 17.87 1.37 3.03
N LEU A 26 17.97 1.83 1.79
CA LEU A 26 16.82 2.23 0.99
C LEU A 26 17.16 2.07 -0.48
N GLY A 27 16.24 1.47 -1.24
CA GLY A 27 16.35 1.33 -2.68
C GLY A 27 15.02 1.07 -3.35
N LEU A 28 15.03 1.08 -4.67
CA LEU A 28 13.87 0.76 -5.50
C LEU A 28 13.96 -0.69 -5.93
N VAL A 29 12.88 -1.45 -5.71
CA VAL A 29 12.71 -2.78 -6.31
C VAL A 29 12.29 -2.63 -7.77
N ASN A 30 11.44 -1.64 -8.04
CA ASN A 30 11.04 -1.19 -9.36
C ASN A 30 10.61 0.30 -9.28
N GLY A 31 10.17 0.89 -10.40
CA GLY A 31 9.84 2.32 -10.47
C GLY A 31 8.75 2.79 -9.50
N THR A 32 7.96 1.88 -8.93
CA THR A 32 6.83 2.19 -8.05
C THR A 32 6.91 1.49 -6.70
N THR A 33 8.01 0.80 -6.39
CA THR A 33 8.16 0.02 -5.15
C THR A 33 9.48 0.34 -4.48
N VAL A 34 9.39 0.79 -3.23
CA VAL A 34 10.53 1.09 -2.36
C VAL A 34 10.69 -0.04 -1.35
N ALA A 35 11.93 -0.46 -1.14
CA ALA A 35 12.33 -1.34 -0.05
C ALA A 35 13.31 -0.59 0.87
N ALA A 36 13.10 -0.70 2.18
CA ALA A 36 13.92 -0.07 3.19
C ALA A 36 14.27 -1.06 4.31
N GLU A 37 15.49 -0.97 4.82
CA GLU A 37 15.90 -1.64 6.07
C GLU A 37 15.80 -0.61 7.19
N VAL A 38 14.92 -0.85 8.16
CA VAL A 38 14.74 0.02 9.33
C VAL A 38 15.29 -0.71 10.55
N TYR A 39 16.26 -0.10 11.22
CA TYR A 39 16.79 -0.60 12.48
C TYR A 39 16.07 0.06 13.64
N ALA A 40 15.28 -0.73 14.37
CA ALA A 40 14.47 -0.30 15.50
C ALA A 40 14.46 -1.44 16.53
N ASN A 41 14.30 -1.14 17.82
CA ASN A 41 14.18 -2.18 18.86
C ASN A 41 15.31 -3.24 18.82
N ARG A 42 16.53 -2.82 18.47
CA ARG A 42 17.73 -3.68 18.30
C ARG A 42 17.60 -4.76 17.22
N ARG A 43 16.65 -4.62 16.29
CA ARG A 43 16.38 -5.54 15.19
C ARG A 43 16.32 -4.80 13.87
N ARG A 44 16.56 -5.52 12.77
CA ARG A 44 16.41 -5.00 11.41
C ARG A 44 15.08 -5.49 10.85
N HIS A 45 14.27 -4.55 10.39
CA HIS A 45 12.97 -4.79 9.79
C HIS A 45 13.02 -4.39 8.32
N ALA A 46 12.49 -5.25 7.44
CA ALA A 46 12.34 -4.91 6.02
C ALA A 46 10.99 -4.22 5.82
N LEU A 47 11.00 -2.93 5.52
CA LEU A 47 9.80 -2.16 5.21
C LEU A 47 9.62 -2.07 3.69
N MET A 48 8.47 -2.52 3.21
CA MET A 48 8.08 -2.46 1.81
C MET A 48 6.97 -1.44 1.63
N ALA A 49 7.07 -0.61 0.59
CA ALA A 49 5.99 0.27 0.14
C ALA A 49 5.87 0.21 -1.38
N SER A 50 4.74 -0.28 -1.87
CA SER A 50 4.43 -0.39 -3.29
C SER A 50 3.24 0.49 -3.67
N ALA A 51 3.44 1.26 -4.73
CA ALA A 51 2.39 1.94 -5.46
C ALA A 51 2.06 1.20 -6.76
N ASP A 52 2.30 -0.10 -6.87
CA ASP A 52 1.88 -0.87 -8.05
C ASP A 52 0.37 -0.75 -8.29
N SER A 53 -0.07 -0.79 -9.55
CA SER A 53 -1.50 -0.66 -9.87
C SER A 53 -2.33 -1.90 -9.50
N GLU A 54 -1.70 -3.08 -9.52
CA GLU A 54 -2.33 -4.35 -9.19
C GLU A 54 -2.17 -4.71 -7.72
N ASP A 55 -1.00 -4.41 -7.13
CA ASP A 55 -0.68 -4.79 -5.75
C ASP A 55 -0.09 -3.63 -4.90
N PRO A 56 -0.84 -2.53 -4.68
CA PRO A 56 -0.38 -1.46 -3.82
C PRO A 56 -0.53 -1.84 -2.35
N ALA A 57 0.53 -1.64 -1.57
CA ALA A 57 0.58 -1.98 -0.14
C ALA A 57 1.76 -1.31 0.55
N ILE A 58 1.72 -1.30 1.87
CA ILE A 58 2.87 -1.06 2.75
C ILE A 58 2.84 -2.13 3.83
N TRP A 59 3.97 -2.75 4.16
CA TRP A 59 4.03 -3.82 5.15
C TRP A 59 5.48 -4.09 5.60
N LEU A 60 5.63 -4.82 6.71
CA LEU A 60 6.90 -5.39 7.12
C LEU A 60 7.09 -6.75 6.46
N ALA A 61 8.03 -6.85 5.53
CA ALA A 61 8.35 -8.09 4.87
C ALA A 61 9.26 -8.97 5.74
N ASP A 62 9.13 -10.28 5.59
CA ASP A 62 10.02 -11.25 6.27
C ASP A 62 11.50 -11.05 5.90
N ARG A 63 11.78 -10.68 4.65
CA ARG A 63 13.14 -10.46 4.14
C ARG A 63 13.18 -9.23 3.25
N LEU A 64 14.29 -8.48 3.32
CA LEU A 64 14.53 -7.37 2.41
C LEU A 64 14.84 -7.92 1.01
N PRO A 65 14.04 -7.57 -0.02
CA PRO A 65 14.31 -8.00 -1.38
C PRO A 65 15.53 -7.27 -1.97
N SER A 66 16.12 -7.87 -3.01
CA SER A 66 17.13 -7.21 -3.81
C SER A 66 16.56 -5.97 -4.49
N THR A 67 17.20 -4.83 -4.29
CA THR A 67 16.88 -3.58 -4.99
C THR A 67 17.67 -3.49 -6.28
N ASP A 68 17.13 -2.87 -7.33
CA ASP A 68 17.84 -2.62 -8.58
C ASP A 68 18.78 -1.41 -8.43
N PRO A 69 20.11 -1.60 -8.38
CA PRO A 69 21.05 -0.49 -8.23
C PRO A 69 21.12 0.40 -9.49
N GLY A 70 20.80 -0.17 -10.66
CA GLY A 70 20.79 0.52 -11.95
C GLY A 70 19.55 1.37 -12.19
N LEU A 71 18.47 1.13 -11.42
CA LEU A 71 17.26 1.94 -11.47
C LEU A 71 17.46 3.29 -10.75
N ILE A 72 17.94 4.27 -11.51
CA ILE A 72 18.11 5.65 -11.05
C ILE A 72 16.90 6.47 -11.52
N THR A 73 16.07 6.90 -10.58
CA THR A 73 14.94 7.81 -10.84
C THR A 73 15.09 9.08 -10.02
N PRO A 74 14.50 10.22 -10.45
CA PRO A 74 14.46 11.42 -9.61
C PRO A 74 13.91 11.13 -8.21
N PHE A 75 12.87 10.31 -8.12
CA PHE A 75 12.27 9.90 -6.84
C PHE A 75 13.26 9.13 -5.97
N GLY A 76 13.92 8.11 -6.53
CA GLY A 76 14.94 7.33 -5.82
C GLY A 76 16.12 8.19 -5.35
N LEU A 77 16.54 9.18 -6.15
CA LEU A 77 17.59 10.13 -5.76
C LEU A 77 17.16 10.98 -4.57
N GLN A 78 15.92 11.49 -4.55
CA GLN A 78 15.41 12.25 -3.40
C GLN A 78 15.31 11.38 -2.15
N LEU A 79 14.81 10.14 -2.26
CA LEU A 79 14.77 9.22 -1.14
C LEU A 79 16.17 8.92 -0.58
N ARG A 80 17.17 8.72 -1.44
CA ARG A 80 18.57 8.53 -1.00
C ARG A 80 19.12 9.75 -0.27
N LYS A 81 18.79 10.96 -0.75
CA LYS A 81 19.26 12.22 -0.16
C LYS A 81 18.57 12.53 1.18
N TYR A 82 17.25 12.42 1.26
CA TYR A 82 16.47 12.91 2.41
C TYR A 82 15.99 11.81 3.36
N VAL A 83 15.80 10.57 2.90
CA VAL A 83 15.21 9.48 3.69
C VAL A 83 16.27 8.48 4.18
N ARG A 84 17.17 8.00 3.31
CA ARG A 84 18.22 7.04 3.70
C ARG A 84 19.12 7.64 4.79
N GLY A 85 19.26 6.94 5.89
CA GLY A 85 20.03 7.32 7.07
C GLY A 85 19.27 8.18 8.09
N GLY A 86 18.03 8.60 7.76
CA GLY A 86 17.16 9.35 8.66
C GLY A 86 16.43 8.47 9.67
N PHE A 87 15.73 9.12 10.60
CA PHE A 87 14.92 8.51 11.66
C PHE A 87 13.44 8.68 11.37
N LEU A 88 12.67 7.61 11.57
CA LEU A 88 11.21 7.62 11.43
C LEU A 88 10.59 8.10 12.73
N ILE A 89 10.09 9.34 12.75
CA ILE A 89 9.58 10.00 13.98
C ILE A 89 8.06 10.08 14.05
N GLY A 90 7.36 9.59 13.02
CA GLY A 90 5.91 9.58 13.01
C GLY A 90 5.35 8.69 11.93
N ILE A 91 4.28 7.98 12.26
CA ILE A 91 3.55 7.10 11.36
C ILE A 91 2.07 7.36 11.59
N GLU A 92 1.39 7.89 10.58
CA GLU A 92 0.01 8.33 10.73
C GLU A 92 -0.86 7.89 9.56
N GLN A 93 -2.07 7.44 9.87
CA GLN A 93 -3.13 7.24 8.90
C GLN A 93 -4.16 8.37 9.07
N PRO A 94 -4.40 9.21 8.04
CA PRO A 94 -5.53 10.12 8.05
C PRO A 94 -6.86 9.36 8.18
N ALA A 95 -7.79 9.91 8.97
CA ALA A 95 -9.00 9.20 9.38
C ALA A 95 -9.81 8.65 8.19
N LEU A 96 -9.96 7.32 8.18
CA LEU A 96 -10.68 6.53 7.18
C LEU A 96 -10.13 6.63 5.75
N GLU A 97 -8.90 7.11 5.58
CA GLU A 97 -8.22 7.18 4.28
C GLU A 97 -7.27 6.00 4.10
N ARG A 98 -7.07 5.60 2.84
CA ARG A 98 -6.07 4.57 2.48
C ARG A 98 -4.74 5.23 2.17
N VAL A 99 -4.24 5.98 3.15
CA VAL A 99 -2.99 6.74 3.08
C VAL A 99 -2.22 6.51 4.37
N ILE A 100 -0.92 6.27 4.28
CA ILE A 100 0.00 6.28 5.42
C ILE A 100 1.03 7.39 5.18
N ARG A 101 1.30 8.19 6.21
CA ARG A 101 2.33 9.22 6.23
C ARG A 101 3.45 8.78 7.14
N LEU A 102 4.66 8.75 6.61
CA LEU A 102 5.89 8.47 7.34
C LEU A 102 6.66 9.77 7.50
N SER A 103 6.68 10.32 8.72
CA SER A 103 7.46 11.50 9.07
C SER A 103 8.90 11.11 9.35
N ILE A 104 9.85 11.67 8.61
CA ILE A 104 11.26 11.32 8.68
C ILE A 104 12.09 12.57 8.92
N VAL A 105 13.06 12.48 9.83
CA VAL A 105 14.05 13.54 10.07
C VAL A 105 15.45 13.05 9.75
N LYS A 106 16.25 13.92 9.13
CA LYS A 106 17.63 13.64 8.77
C LYS A 106 18.49 14.89 8.82
N ARG A 107 19.65 14.81 9.49
CA ARG A 107 20.71 15.81 9.33
C ARG A 107 21.34 15.66 7.95
N LEU A 108 21.27 16.72 7.13
CA LEU A 108 22.00 16.78 5.87
C LEU A 108 23.37 17.41 6.13
N ALA A 109 24.42 16.87 5.53
CA ALA A 109 25.74 17.49 5.59
C ALA A 109 25.67 18.90 4.98
N GLY A 110 26.25 19.89 5.66
CA GLY A 110 26.38 21.23 5.12
C GLY A 110 27.35 21.22 3.93
N HIS A 111 27.18 22.12 2.97
CA HIS A 111 28.12 22.27 1.85
C HIS A 111 29.51 22.78 2.30
N ASN A 112 29.70 23.09 3.59
CA ASN A 112 30.92 23.63 4.19
C ASN A 112 31.62 22.68 5.19
N ASP A 113 31.19 21.42 5.35
CA ASP A 113 31.84 20.47 6.28
C ASP A 113 33.15 19.85 5.73
N HIS A 114 33.81 20.50 4.76
CA HIS A 114 35.11 20.09 4.22
C HIS A 114 36.27 21.03 4.58
N ASP A 115 36.03 22.12 5.29
CA ASP A 115 37.09 23.06 5.75
C ASP A 115 37.08 23.22 7.29
N ALA A 116 36.99 22.11 8.01
CA ALA A 116 37.36 22.08 9.43
C ALA A 116 38.53 21.11 9.57
N ASP A 117 39.74 21.68 9.54
CA ASP A 117 40.97 21.04 9.97
C ASP A 117 40.72 20.25 11.27
N GLU A 118 41.13 18.98 11.26
CA GLU A 118 41.23 18.14 12.45
C GLU A 118 42.05 18.87 13.52
N PRO A 119 41.53 19.12 14.74
CA PRO A 119 42.39 19.34 15.88
C PRO A 119 42.77 17.98 16.48
N ASP A 120 44.09 17.81 16.49
CA ASP A 120 44.95 16.95 17.29
C ASP A 120 44.29 16.26 18.51
N ALA A 121 44.67 14.99 18.68
CA ALA A 121 44.22 14.12 19.76
C ALA A 121 44.73 14.63 21.12
N GLY A 122 43.81 15.12 21.95
CA GLY A 122 44.02 15.39 23.37
C GLY A 122 43.03 14.62 24.21
N GLU A 123 43.52 13.64 24.98
CA GLU A 123 42.79 12.96 26.04
C GLU A 123 42.17 13.97 27.01
N SER A 124 40.87 13.85 27.30
CA SER A 124 40.30 14.33 28.55
C SER A 124 39.09 13.48 28.94
N ASP A 125 39.07 13.11 30.21
CA ASP A 125 38.15 12.19 30.86
C ASP A 125 36.69 12.64 30.72
N ILE A 126 35.82 11.72 30.28
CA ILE A 126 34.37 11.92 30.25
C ILE A 126 33.79 11.37 31.56
N ASP A 127 33.32 12.30 32.40
CA ASP A 127 32.43 12.06 33.54
C ASP A 127 31.03 11.67 33.02
N PRO A 128 30.45 10.50 33.38
CA PRO A 128 29.21 10.04 32.80
C PRO A 128 28.02 10.33 33.72
N GLU A 129 27.67 11.58 33.96
CA GLU A 129 26.38 11.95 34.53
C GLU A 129 25.86 13.25 33.93
N GLU A 130 24.99 13.15 32.92
CA GLU A 130 23.89 14.11 32.71
C GLU A 130 22.84 13.45 31.80
N ASP A 131 21.86 12.82 32.45
CA ASP A 131 20.56 12.51 31.87
C ASP A 131 19.88 13.84 31.49
N GLN A 132 19.87 14.16 30.21
CA GLN A 132 19.06 15.24 29.65
C GLN A 132 18.24 14.66 28.49
N ASP A 133 16.96 14.40 28.79
CA ASP A 133 15.88 13.97 27.90
C ASP A 133 15.54 15.02 26.82
N ASP A 134 16.53 15.50 26.09
CA ASP A 134 16.31 16.29 24.89
C ASP A 134 16.32 15.36 23.69
N ALA A 135 15.15 15.19 23.06
CA ALA A 135 14.99 14.38 21.86
C ALA A 135 16.11 14.70 20.85
N PRO A 136 17.01 13.74 20.51
CA PRO A 136 18.30 14.01 19.84
C PRO A 136 18.18 14.54 18.40
N TRP A 137 16.98 14.89 17.95
CA TRP A 137 16.64 15.32 16.60
C TRP A 137 16.16 16.77 16.45
N ALA A 138 16.13 17.57 17.51
CA ALA A 138 15.47 18.88 17.50
C ALA A 138 16.22 20.02 16.75
N ALA A 139 17.55 20.01 16.66
CA ALA A 139 18.32 21.10 16.05
C ALA A 139 19.01 20.69 14.73
N GLY A 140 18.78 21.42 13.64
CA GLY A 140 19.48 21.25 12.37
C GLY A 140 19.09 20.02 11.52
N MET A 141 17.99 19.34 11.85
CA MET A 141 17.48 18.23 11.05
C MET A 141 16.46 18.69 10.00
N ASN A 142 16.54 18.09 8.83
CA ASN A 142 15.58 18.29 7.74
C ASN A 142 14.42 17.31 7.94
N ARG A 143 13.19 17.81 7.98
CA ARG A 143 11.98 17.01 8.08
C ARG A 143 11.35 16.83 6.71
N VAL A 144 10.97 15.59 6.39
CA VAL A 144 10.23 15.22 5.19
C VAL A 144 9.12 14.24 5.54
N GLU A 145 8.10 14.15 4.71
CA GLU A 145 7.06 13.14 4.80
C GLU A 145 7.08 12.25 3.55
N LEU A 146 7.18 10.93 3.74
CA LEU A 146 6.90 9.96 2.68
C LEU A 146 5.45 9.51 2.80
N ILE A 147 4.64 9.91 1.82
CA ILE A 147 3.21 9.62 1.75
C ILE A 147 2.99 8.43 0.84
N VAL A 148 2.31 7.41 1.36
CA VAL A 148 1.97 6.17 0.66
C VAL A 148 0.46 6.15 0.43
N GLU A 149 0.03 6.35 -0.82
CA GLU A 149 -1.38 6.31 -1.20
C GLU A 149 -1.74 4.96 -1.80
N ILE A 150 -2.74 4.28 -1.25
CA ILE A 150 -3.12 2.90 -1.60
C ILE A 150 -4.52 2.91 -2.21
N MET A 151 -4.59 3.17 -3.51
CA MET A 151 -5.84 3.41 -4.25
C MET A 151 -5.92 2.62 -5.57
N GLY A 152 -5.26 1.45 -5.66
CA GLY A 152 -5.20 0.64 -6.88
C GLY A 152 -4.37 1.33 -7.96
N ARG A 153 -4.93 1.52 -9.16
CA ARG A 153 -4.27 2.23 -10.27
C ARG A 153 -3.80 3.66 -9.93
N HIS A 154 -4.44 4.29 -8.95
CA HIS A 154 -4.12 5.66 -8.51
C HIS A 154 -3.13 5.70 -7.34
N SER A 155 -2.62 4.54 -6.90
CA SER A 155 -1.63 4.47 -5.82
C SER A 155 -0.35 5.21 -6.20
N ASN A 156 0.28 5.82 -5.22
CA ASN A 156 1.48 6.63 -5.41
C ASN A 156 2.36 6.64 -4.15
N LEU A 157 3.65 6.89 -4.35
CA LEU A 157 4.60 7.23 -3.29
C LEU A 157 5.05 8.67 -3.54
N ILE A 158 4.88 9.54 -2.55
CA ILE A 158 5.10 10.97 -2.72
C ILE A 158 5.97 11.46 -1.57
N LEU A 159 7.10 12.07 -1.89
CA LEU A 159 7.97 12.70 -0.90
C LEU A 159 7.63 14.19 -0.83
N VAL A 160 7.40 14.68 0.38
CA VAL A 160 6.97 16.05 0.68
C VAL A 160 7.96 16.67 1.67
N ASP A 161 8.29 17.95 1.50
CA ASP A 161 9.16 18.68 2.43
C ASP A 161 8.40 19.23 3.66
N SER A 162 9.11 19.93 4.55
CA SER A 162 8.55 20.53 5.75
C SER A 162 7.51 21.62 5.48
N ASP A 163 7.53 22.24 4.30
CA ASP A 163 6.58 23.27 3.90
C ASP A 163 5.33 22.69 3.23
N GLY A 164 5.24 21.36 3.15
CA GLY A 164 4.13 20.65 2.51
C GLY A 164 4.21 20.65 0.98
N LEU A 165 5.36 20.99 0.39
CA LEU A 165 5.55 20.95 -1.05
C LEU A 165 6.07 19.58 -1.50
N VAL A 166 5.56 19.09 -2.62
CA VAL A 166 6.02 17.85 -3.23
C VAL A 166 7.47 18.04 -3.67
N MET A 167 8.36 17.20 -3.16
CA MET A 167 9.74 17.12 -3.62
C MET A 167 9.83 16.28 -4.89
N GLU A 168 9.20 15.10 -4.87
CA GLU A 168 9.10 14.17 -6.00
C GLU A 168 8.06 13.07 -5.71
N SER A 169 7.64 12.34 -6.74
CA SER A 169 6.80 11.14 -6.59
C SER A 169 7.24 9.98 -7.48
N ALA A 170 6.87 8.75 -7.10
CA ALA A 170 7.06 7.56 -7.93
C ALA A 170 6.25 7.66 -9.24
N LYS A 171 5.05 8.25 -9.18
CA LYS A 171 4.22 8.55 -10.36
C LYS A 171 3.88 10.04 -10.41
N ARG A 172 4.44 10.75 -11.38
CA ARG A 172 4.08 12.16 -11.63
C ARG A 172 2.68 12.26 -12.23
N VAL A 173 1.82 13.08 -11.64
CA VAL A 173 0.46 13.33 -12.11
C VAL A 173 0.38 14.76 -12.62
N THR A 174 0.34 14.91 -13.95
CA THR A 174 0.27 16.24 -14.58
C THR A 174 -1.15 16.82 -14.49
N SER A 175 -1.26 18.15 -14.63
CA SER A 175 -2.57 18.83 -14.69
C SER A 175 -3.45 18.37 -15.85
N ARG A 176 -2.87 17.76 -16.90
CA ARG A 176 -3.61 17.12 -17.99
C ARG A 176 -4.25 15.80 -17.57
N MET A 177 -3.59 15.04 -16.71
CA MET A 177 -4.10 13.75 -16.20
C MET A 177 -5.13 13.97 -15.09
N SER A 178 -4.88 14.94 -14.21
CA SER A 178 -5.78 15.33 -13.12
C SER A 178 -5.75 16.83 -12.96
N ARG A 179 -6.84 17.50 -13.34
CA ARG A 179 -7.02 18.94 -13.08
C ARG A 179 -7.32 19.22 -11.62
N VAL A 180 -7.94 18.25 -10.94
CA VAL A 180 -8.38 18.34 -9.55
C VAL A 180 -7.18 18.34 -8.61
N ARG A 181 -6.18 17.50 -8.91
CA ARG A 181 -5.07 17.23 -8.02
C ARG A 181 -3.83 16.81 -8.82
N PRO A 182 -3.02 17.76 -9.32
CA PRO A 182 -1.71 17.45 -9.88
C PRO A 182 -0.72 17.08 -8.76
N VAL A 183 0.21 16.17 -9.05
CA VAL A 183 1.30 15.77 -8.16
C VAL A 183 2.60 15.95 -8.93
N LEU A 184 3.23 17.10 -8.73
CA LEU A 184 4.46 17.51 -9.40
C LEU A 184 5.37 18.25 -8.41
N PRO A 185 6.70 18.22 -8.61
CA PRO A 185 7.64 18.93 -7.76
C PRO A 185 7.30 20.41 -7.58
N LYS A 186 7.53 20.94 -6.37
CA LYS A 186 7.29 22.32 -5.93
C LYS A 186 5.81 22.74 -5.88
N LEU A 187 4.87 21.82 -6.10
CA LEU A 187 3.45 22.07 -5.85
C LEU A 187 3.07 21.61 -4.44
N PRO A 188 2.11 22.28 -3.78
CA PRO A 188 1.60 21.80 -2.50
C PRO A 188 1.00 20.40 -2.61
N TYR A 189 1.35 19.52 -1.67
CA TYR A 189 0.65 18.26 -1.51
C TYR A 189 -0.75 18.54 -0.95
N THR A 190 -1.77 18.04 -1.65
CA THR A 190 -3.15 17.97 -1.15
C THR A 190 -3.54 16.50 -1.06
N MET A 191 -4.45 16.12 -0.15
CA MET A 191 -4.98 14.75 -0.12
C MET A 191 -5.97 14.53 -1.28
N PRO A 192 -6.27 13.27 -1.66
CA PRO A 192 -7.45 12.98 -2.45
C PRO A 192 -8.69 13.65 -1.82
N PRO A 193 -9.58 14.28 -2.61
CA PRO A 193 -10.76 14.92 -2.06
C PRO A 193 -11.58 13.88 -1.27
N PRO A 194 -11.84 14.11 0.02
CA PRO A 194 -12.55 13.12 0.82
C PRO A 194 -13.95 12.95 0.24
N PRO A 195 -14.46 11.71 0.13
CA PRO A 195 -15.82 11.48 -0.30
C PRO A 195 -16.79 12.07 0.74
N ASP A 196 -17.79 12.80 0.26
CA ASP A 196 -18.89 13.30 1.09
C ASP A 196 -19.82 12.14 1.47
N LYS A 197 -19.41 11.40 2.50
CA LYS A 197 -20.12 10.23 3.01
C LYS A 197 -20.04 10.20 4.54
N PRO A 198 -21.06 9.65 5.22
CA PRO A 198 -21.04 9.47 6.67
C PRO A 198 -19.93 8.51 7.14
N ASP A 199 -19.47 8.77 8.37
CA ASP A 199 -18.51 7.93 9.10
C ASP A 199 -19.21 6.67 9.66
N PRO A 200 -18.76 5.46 9.30
CA PRO A 200 -19.37 4.21 9.77
C PRO A 200 -19.33 4.03 11.30
N ARG A 201 -18.36 4.64 12.00
CA ARG A 201 -18.22 4.57 13.46
C ARG A 201 -19.33 5.32 14.18
N ARG A 202 -20.01 6.24 13.49
CA ARG A 202 -21.09 7.08 14.02
C ARG A 202 -22.46 6.72 13.45
N LEU A 203 -22.56 5.59 12.73
CA LEU A 203 -23.81 5.17 12.12
C LEU A 203 -24.85 4.89 13.22
N THR A 204 -26.00 5.55 13.14
CA THR A 204 -27.18 5.36 14.01
C THR A 204 -28.26 4.56 13.28
N SER A 205 -29.26 4.06 14.01
CA SER A 205 -30.41 3.35 13.41
C SER A 205 -31.14 4.23 12.39
N ALA A 206 -31.42 5.49 12.71
CA ALA A 206 -32.12 6.42 11.81
C ALA A 206 -31.32 6.74 10.54
N SER A 207 -30.00 6.92 10.66
CA SER A 207 -29.14 7.10 9.49
C SER A 207 -28.97 5.84 8.67
N ALA A 208 -29.00 4.66 9.30
CA ALA A 208 -28.99 3.38 8.59
C ALA A 208 -30.28 3.18 7.79
N GLU A 209 -31.44 3.50 8.39
CA GLU A 209 -32.73 3.50 7.69
C GLU A 209 -32.71 4.43 6.46
N SER A 210 -32.23 5.67 6.65
CA SER A 210 -32.08 6.64 5.55
C SER A 210 -31.17 6.14 4.43
N LEU A 211 -30.06 5.47 4.81
CA LEU A 211 -29.12 4.87 3.87
C LEU A 211 -29.76 3.73 3.06
N LEU A 212 -30.52 2.85 3.71
CA LEU A 212 -31.22 1.75 3.04
C LEU A 212 -32.34 2.24 2.14
N ALA A 213 -33.11 3.25 2.57
CA ALA A 213 -34.18 3.86 1.78
C ALA A 213 -33.68 4.50 0.48
N GLY A 214 -32.44 5.00 0.46
CA GLY A 214 -31.79 5.54 -0.74
C GLY A 214 -31.31 4.47 -1.73
N GLY A 215 -31.33 3.19 -1.36
CA GLY A 215 -30.86 2.09 -2.18
C GLY A 215 -31.92 1.54 -3.15
N LYS A 216 -31.46 0.97 -4.28
CA LYS A 216 -32.36 0.26 -5.20
C LYS A 216 -32.78 -1.08 -4.57
N PRO A 217 -34.06 -1.50 -4.65
CA PRO A 217 -34.51 -2.78 -4.06
C PRO A 217 -33.74 -4.02 -4.53
N SER A 218 -33.24 -3.99 -5.77
CA SER A 218 -32.45 -5.08 -6.37
C SER A 218 -30.97 -5.07 -6.02
N ALA A 219 -30.46 -3.99 -5.42
CA ALA A 219 -29.06 -3.88 -5.01
C ALA A 219 -28.79 -4.73 -3.78
N THR A 220 -27.55 -5.21 -3.64
CA THR A 220 -27.11 -5.89 -2.42
C THR A 220 -26.90 -4.90 -1.29
N LEU A 221 -27.09 -5.34 -0.05
CA LEU A 221 -26.76 -4.56 1.14
C LEU A 221 -25.29 -4.10 1.11
N ALA A 222 -24.38 -5.00 0.71
CA ALA A 222 -22.95 -4.67 0.57
C ALA A 222 -22.70 -3.49 -0.38
N ASP A 223 -23.36 -3.48 -1.56
CA ASP A 223 -23.21 -2.39 -2.53
C ASP A 223 -23.72 -1.04 -1.99
N VAL A 224 -24.80 -1.08 -1.22
CA VAL A 224 -25.41 0.11 -0.60
C VAL A 224 -24.46 0.69 0.46
N LEU A 225 -23.88 -0.18 1.30
CA LEU A 225 -22.91 0.23 2.31
C LEU A 225 -21.63 0.82 1.69
N VAL A 226 -21.08 0.18 0.66
CA VAL A 226 -19.89 0.67 -0.07
C VAL A 226 -20.14 2.05 -0.69
N ARG A 227 -21.35 2.26 -1.25
CA ARG A 227 -21.72 3.53 -1.86
C ARG A 227 -22.00 4.60 -0.81
N GLY A 228 -22.61 4.25 0.31
CA GLY A 228 -23.10 5.22 1.29
C GLY A 228 -22.19 5.54 2.46
N LEU A 229 -21.18 4.71 2.78
CA LEU A 229 -20.30 4.93 3.94
C LEU A 229 -18.86 5.20 3.53
N ARG A 230 -18.14 6.02 4.32
CA ARG A 230 -16.68 6.22 4.16
C ARG A 230 -15.93 4.96 4.56
N GLY A 231 -14.84 4.67 3.86
CA GLY A 231 -13.92 3.57 4.21
C GLY A 231 -14.47 2.16 4.02
N VAL A 232 -15.76 1.97 3.68
CA VAL A 232 -16.33 0.64 3.47
C VAL A 232 -15.89 0.09 2.11
N SER A 233 -15.01 -0.91 2.16
CA SER A 233 -14.60 -1.71 1.00
C SER A 233 -15.67 -2.77 0.65
N PRO A 234 -15.65 -3.36 -0.56
CA PRO A 234 -16.50 -4.51 -0.87
C PRO A 234 -16.36 -5.69 0.09
N GLN A 235 -15.16 -5.91 0.66
CA GLN A 235 -14.94 -6.94 1.68
C GLN A 235 -15.66 -6.58 2.99
N ILE A 236 -15.47 -5.34 3.48
CA ILE A 236 -16.15 -4.83 4.68
C ILE A 236 -17.67 -4.84 4.50
N GLY A 237 -18.17 -4.41 3.33
CA GLY A 237 -19.61 -4.40 3.04
C GLY A 237 -20.23 -5.79 3.02
N ARG A 238 -19.54 -6.78 2.43
CA ARG A 238 -19.96 -8.19 2.45
C ARG A 238 -19.93 -8.76 3.87
N GLU A 239 -18.95 -8.39 4.68
CA GLU A 239 -18.88 -8.81 6.08
C GLU A 239 -20.05 -8.28 6.89
N ILE A 240 -20.34 -6.98 6.81
CA ILE A 240 -21.47 -6.38 7.52
C ILE A 240 -22.78 -7.04 7.09
N ALA A 241 -22.97 -7.27 5.79
CA ALA A 241 -24.15 -7.96 5.28
C ALA A 241 -24.24 -9.39 5.81
N PHE A 242 -23.13 -10.14 5.81
CA PHE A 242 -23.09 -11.51 6.29
C PHE A 242 -23.39 -11.59 7.79
N ARG A 243 -22.80 -10.73 8.63
CA ARG A 243 -23.08 -10.70 10.08
C ARG A 243 -24.54 -10.40 10.40
N LEU A 244 -25.20 -9.62 9.55
CA LEU A 244 -26.60 -9.24 9.73
C LEU A 244 -27.58 -10.32 9.28
N THR A 245 -27.30 -11.00 8.16
CA THR A 245 -28.30 -11.84 7.46
C THR A 245 -27.86 -13.27 7.20
N GLY A 246 -26.61 -13.62 7.53
CA GLY A 246 -25.98 -14.89 7.16
C GLY A 246 -25.66 -15.03 5.66
N ASN A 247 -25.90 -14.00 4.85
CA ASN A 247 -25.66 -14.03 3.41
C ASN A 247 -25.16 -12.69 2.87
N ALA A 248 -23.88 -12.65 2.44
CA ALA A 248 -23.22 -11.47 1.88
C ALA A 248 -23.91 -10.91 0.61
N GLY A 249 -24.69 -11.72 -0.11
CA GLY A 249 -25.43 -11.36 -1.31
C GLY A 249 -26.88 -10.90 -1.06
N THR A 250 -27.26 -10.65 0.20
CA THR A 250 -28.63 -10.25 0.53
C THR A 250 -29.02 -8.94 -0.17
N LYS A 251 -30.18 -8.97 -0.85
CA LYS A 251 -30.75 -7.81 -1.54
C LYS A 251 -31.62 -6.99 -0.58
N LEU A 252 -31.74 -5.69 -0.84
CA LEU A 252 -32.53 -4.79 0.02
C LEU A 252 -34.01 -5.18 0.11
N ASN A 253 -34.60 -5.69 -0.97
CA ASN A 253 -36.00 -6.13 -0.96
C ASN A 253 -36.28 -7.35 -0.07
N ALA A 254 -35.22 -8.06 0.35
CA ALA A 254 -35.30 -9.17 1.30
C ALA A 254 -34.98 -8.73 2.74
N MET A 255 -34.71 -7.44 2.98
CA MET A 255 -34.38 -6.92 4.31
C MET A 255 -35.63 -6.51 5.09
N SER A 256 -35.65 -6.88 6.37
CA SER A 256 -36.64 -6.40 7.33
C SER A 256 -36.26 -4.99 7.83
N PRO A 257 -37.18 -4.02 7.88
CA PRO A 257 -36.93 -2.67 8.41
C PRO A 257 -36.43 -2.65 9.87
N GLU A 258 -36.76 -3.67 10.64
CA GLU A 258 -36.41 -3.82 12.06
C GLU A 258 -34.90 -4.07 12.28
N LEU A 259 -34.16 -4.42 11.23
CA LEU A 259 -32.73 -4.74 11.29
C LEU A 259 -31.81 -3.51 11.26
N THR A 260 -32.36 -2.29 11.21
CA THR A 260 -31.57 -1.05 11.11
C THR A 260 -30.71 -0.78 12.34
N SER A 261 -31.20 -1.10 13.55
CA SER A 261 -30.43 -0.99 14.78
C SER A 261 -29.25 -1.97 14.79
N GLU A 262 -29.50 -3.22 14.39
CA GLU A 262 -28.49 -4.27 14.31
C GLU A 262 -27.44 -3.95 13.22
N LEU A 263 -27.87 -3.45 12.06
CA LEU A 263 -26.98 -2.99 11.00
C LEU A 263 -26.02 -1.91 11.52
N ALA A 264 -26.55 -0.91 12.23
CA ALA A 264 -25.75 0.15 12.82
C ALA A 264 -24.75 -0.41 13.85
N ARG A 265 -25.19 -1.34 14.70
CA ARG A 265 -24.33 -2.00 15.70
C ARG A 265 -23.22 -2.82 15.03
N HIS A 266 -23.53 -3.71 14.10
CA HIS A 266 -22.55 -4.52 13.38
C HIS A 266 -21.54 -3.66 12.62
N THR A 267 -22.00 -2.57 12.02
CA THR A 267 -21.11 -1.61 11.33
C THR A 267 -20.15 -0.96 12.32
N ARG A 268 -20.62 -0.45 13.45
CA ARG A 268 -19.74 0.18 14.45
C ARG A 268 -18.73 -0.81 15.04
N ASN A 269 -19.18 -2.01 15.40
CA ASN A 269 -18.32 -3.04 15.99
C ASN A 269 -17.20 -3.47 15.02
N LEU A 270 -17.48 -3.53 13.71
CA LEU A 270 -16.44 -3.88 12.73
C LEU A 270 -15.34 -2.81 12.61
N PHE A 271 -15.66 -1.55 12.91
CA PHE A 271 -14.72 -0.42 12.90
C PHE A 271 -14.15 -0.08 14.28
N GLU A 272 -14.58 -0.77 15.34
CA GLU A 272 -14.13 -0.56 16.72
C GLU A 272 -12.61 -0.72 16.92
N PRO A 273 -11.92 -1.64 16.21
CA PRO A 273 -10.46 -1.74 16.26
C PRO A 273 -9.70 -0.46 15.92
N LEU A 274 -10.30 0.46 15.14
CA LEU A 274 -9.70 1.78 14.88
C LEU A 274 -9.59 2.66 16.14
N LEU A 275 -10.37 2.37 17.17
CA LEU A 275 -10.39 3.10 18.44
C LEU A 275 -9.57 2.36 19.49
N THR A 276 -9.67 1.04 19.54
CA THR A 276 -9.03 0.20 20.56
C THR A 276 -7.62 -0.25 20.18
N ARG A 277 -7.20 -0.06 18.91
CA ARG A 277 -5.95 -0.57 18.34
C ARG A 277 -5.76 -2.08 18.54
N THR A 278 -6.87 -2.80 18.72
CA THR A 278 -6.87 -4.24 18.96
C THR A 278 -7.20 -4.95 17.67
N TRP A 279 -6.15 -5.45 17.00
CA TRP A 279 -6.25 -6.13 15.73
C TRP A 279 -6.23 -7.65 15.92
N GLN A 280 -6.89 -8.36 15.02
CA GLN A 280 -6.91 -9.82 14.99
C GLN A 280 -6.70 -10.25 13.53
N PRO A 281 -5.46 -10.21 13.04
CA PRO A 281 -5.15 -10.55 11.66
C PRO A 281 -5.44 -12.02 11.36
N VAL A 282 -6.09 -12.28 10.22
CA VAL A 282 -6.45 -13.63 9.78
C VAL A 282 -6.12 -13.79 8.31
N VAL A 283 -5.53 -14.94 7.96
CA VAL A 283 -5.36 -15.44 6.60
C VAL A 283 -6.47 -16.46 6.31
N TYR A 284 -7.06 -16.41 5.14
CA TYR A 284 -8.09 -17.37 4.71
C TYR A 284 -7.48 -18.30 3.67
N LYS A 285 -7.50 -19.60 3.94
CA LYS A 285 -6.87 -20.62 3.10
C LYS A 285 -7.90 -21.58 2.50
N GLN A 286 -7.67 -21.98 1.25
CA GLN A 286 -8.40 -23.05 0.58
C GLN A 286 -7.37 -24.04 0.06
N GLU A 287 -7.45 -25.30 0.51
CA GLU A 287 -6.46 -26.34 0.15
C GLU A 287 -5.01 -25.88 0.43
N ASP A 288 -4.78 -25.33 1.63
CA ASP A 288 -3.52 -24.72 2.10
C ASP A 288 -3.02 -23.48 1.33
N VAL A 289 -3.72 -23.05 0.28
CA VAL A 289 -3.39 -21.84 -0.49
C VAL A 289 -4.11 -20.64 0.11
N ALA A 290 -3.36 -19.59 0.49
CA ALA A 290 -3.96 -18.35 0.93
C ALA A 290 -4.75 -17.67 -0.21
N ILE A 291 -6.04 -17.42 0.01
CA ILE A 291 -6.94 -16.76 -0.95
C ILE A 291 -7.36 -15.35 -0.52
N GLY A 292 -7.11 -15.01 0.75
CA GLY A 292 -7.42 -13.68 1.29
C GLY A 292 -6.83 -13.47 2.68
N TYR A 293 -6.93 -12.22 3.15
CA TYR A 293 -6.59 -11.85 4.51
C TYR A 293 -7.55 -10.75 4.99
N ALA A 294 -7.56 -10.53 6.30
CA ALA A 294 -8.22 -9.39 6.92
C ALA A 294 -7.53 -8.98 8.22
N ALA A 295 -7.61 -7.70 8.58
CA ALA A 295 -7.12 -7.18 9.87
C ALA A 295 -8.02 -7.55 11.07
N VAL A 296 -9.23 -8.02 10.77
CA VAL A 296 -10.23 -8.48 11.73
C VAL A 296 -10.89 -9.73 11.17
N PRO A 297 -11.37 -10.67 12.01
CA PRO A 297 -12.05 -11.86 11.52
C PRO A 297 -13.26 -11.51 10.67
N MET A 298 -13.30 -12.07 9.46
CA MET A 298 -14.37 -11.98 8.47
C MET A 298 -15.13 -13.31 8.41
N GLU A 299 -16.35 -13.34 8.94
CA GLU A 299 -17.22 -14.52 8.93
C GLU A 299 -17.60 -14.93 7.51
N HIS A 300 -17.80 -13.97 6.60
CA HIS A 300 -18.16 -14.29 5.20
C HIS A 300 -17.05 -15.01 4.44
N LEU A 301 -15.78 -14.78 4.81
CA LEU A 301 -14.64 -15.52 4.25
C LEU A 301 -14.47 -16.86 4.95
N GLY A 302 -14.69 -16.91 6.27
CA GLY A 302 -14.68 -18.16 7.05
C GLY A 302 -15.74 -19.17 6.60
N ALA A 303 -16.82 -18.71 5.97
CA ALA A 303 -17.84 -19.58 5.39
C ALA A 303 -17.39 -20.34 4.13
N ILE A 304 -16.30 -19.91 3.48
CA ILE A 304 -15.81 -20.49 2.21
C ILE A 304 -14.35 -20.94 2.25
N ALA A 305 -13.61 -20.60 3.31
CA ALA A 305 -12.19 -20.87 3.47
C ALA A 305 -11.84 -21.02 4.94
N GLU A 306 -10.79 -21.78 5.23
CA GLU A 306 -10.31 -22.01 6.58
C GLU A 306 -9.62 -20.76 7.13
N PRO A 307 -10.05 -20.21 8.28
CA PRO A 307 -9.40 -19.09 8.92
C PRO A 307 -8.16 -19.55 9.69
N ASP A 308 -7.03 -18.91 9.42
CA ASP A 308 -5.76 -19.10 10.11
C ASP A 308 -5.32 -17.77 10.75
N GLY A 309 -5.30 -17.74 12.08
CA GLY A 309 -4.93 -16.54 12.85
C GLY A 309 -3.41 -16.33 12.81
N VAL A 310 -2.97 -15.11 12.56
CA VAL A 310 -1.55 -14.78 12.48
C VAL A 310 -1.18 -13.60 13.39
N ASP A 311 0.08 -13.54 13.80
CA ASP A 311 0.56 -12.59 14.81
C ASP A 311 0.53 -11.13 14.35
N SER A 312 0.60 -10.87 13.04
CA SER A 312 0.60 -9.51 12.50
C SER A 312 -0.10 -9.41 11.14
N ILE A 313 -0.58 -8.20 10.82
CA ILE A 313 -1.22 -7.96 9.52
C ILE A 313 -0.18 -8.01 8.39
N SER A 314 1.08 -7.62 8.64
CA SER A 314 2.15 -7.80 7.65
C SER A 314 2.41 -9.28 7.35
N ALA A 315 2.38 -10.17 8.34
CA ALA A 315 2.47 -11.62 8.11
C ALA A 315 1.30 -12.13 7.25
N ALA A 316 0.08 -11.63 7.48
CA ALA A 316 -1.08 -11.99 6.66
C ALA A 316 -0.95 -11.51 5.20
N VAL A 317 -0.38 -10.32 5.03
CA VAL A 317 -0.12 -9.67 3.74
C VAL A 317 0.98 -10.42 2.97
N ASP A 318 2.02 -10.91 3.66
CA ASP A 318 3.07 -11.75 3.09
C ASP A 318 2.56 -13.14 2.72
N ALA A 319 1.81 -13.82 3.59
CA ALA A 319 1.26 -15.15 3.30
C ALA A 319 0.44 -15.18 1.99
N LEU A 320 -0.36 -14.14 1.73
CA LEU A 320 -1.11 -14.03 0.47
C LEU A 320 -0.20 -13.77 -0.73
N ARG A 321 0.90 -13.02 -0.55
CA ARG A 321 1.88 -12.76 -1.61
C ARG A 321 2.68 -14.01 -1.95
N GLU A 322 3.09 -14.77 -0.94
CA GLU A 322 3.84 -16.02 -1.11
C GLU A 322 3.00 -17.12 -1.75
N ALA A 323 1.72 -17.24 -1.38
CA ALA A 323 0.77 -18.14 -2.06
C ALA A 323 0.61 -17.80 -3.55
N GLY A 324 0.89 -16.55 -3.93
CA GLY A 324 0.98 -16.10 -5.32
C GLY A 324 2.30 -16.44 -6.04
N GLY A 325 3.30 -16.99 -5.34
CA GLY A 325 4.68 -17.25 -5.81
C GLY A 325 5.66 -16.09 -5.58
N GLU A 326 6.95 -16.40 -5.41
CA GLU A 326 8.04 -15.40 -5.32
C GLU A 326 7.99 -14.43 -6.52
N ALA A 327 7.66 -13.16 -6.24
CA ALA A 327 7.18 -12.10 -7.14
C ALA A 327 5.71 -12.25 -7.56
N GLY A 328 4.84 -11.45 -6.93
CA GLY A 328 3.38 -11.62 -6.89
C GLY A 328 2.56 -11.72 -8.20
N PRO A 329 1.22 -11.81 -8.09
CA PRO A 329 0.48 -13.05 -8.37
C PRO A 329 -0.17 -13.15 -9.76
N ARG A 330 0.32 -12.41 -10.76
CA ARG A 330 -0.15 -12.50 -12.15
C ARG A 330 0.97 -12.46 -13.17
N ASP A 331 2.17 -12.06 -12.75
CA ASP A 331 3.23 -11.80 -13.68
C ASP A 331 3.75 -13.10 -14.29
N HIS A 332 3.78 -14.25 -13.62
CA HIS A 332 4.28 -15.45 -14.29
C HIS A 332 3.38 -15.98 -15.43
N ALA A 333 2.06 -16.03 -15.24
CA ALA A 333 1.13 -16.46 -16.29
C ALA A 333 1.01 -15.39 -17.39
N GLN A 334 0.99 -14.11 -17.03
CA GLN A 334 0.83 -13.02 -17.97
C GLN A 334 2.14 -12.66 -18.70
N ARG A 335 3.29 -12.80 -18.05
CA ARG A 335 4.64 -12.73 -18.65
C ARG A 335 4.91 -13.96 -19.52
N ARG A 336 4.53 -15.18 -19.10
CA ARG A 336 4.52 -16.35 -20.01
C ARG A 336 3.62 -16.07 -21.21
N ALA A 337 2.40 -15.59 -21.02
CA ALA A 337 1.50 -15.29 -22.13
C ALA A 337 2.03 -14.20 -23.06
N ARG A 338 2.67 -13.15 -22.54
CA ARG A 338 3.32 -12.11 -23.34
C ARG A 338 4.54 -12.62 -24.10
N ILE A 339 5.36 -13.47 -23.47
CA ILE A 339 6.54 -14.08 -24.12
C ILE A 339 6.09 -15.08 -25.19
N VAL A 340 5.12 -15.93 -24.91
CA VAL A 340 4.53 -16.88 -25.88
C VAL A 340 3.93 -16.11 -27.06
N ALA A 341 3.11 -15.08 -26.82
CA ALA A 341 2.56 -14.25 -27.90
C ALA A 341 3.63 -13.46 -28.68
N ALA A 342 4.79 -13.15 -28.09
CA ALA A 342 5.91 -12.55 -28.80
C ALA A 342 6.64 -13.58 -29.69
N ILE A 343 6.85 -14.80 -29.17
CA ILE A 343 7.43 -15.93 -29.92
C ILE A 343 6.52 -16.29 -31.09
N ASP A 344 5.21 -16.46 -30.86
CA ASP A 344 4.25 -16.82 -31.90
C ASP A 344 4.22 -15.79 -33.03
N ARG A 345 4.23 -14.49 -32.70
CA ARG A 345 4.29 -13.40 -33.71
C ARG A 345 5.58 -13.42 -34.52
N GLU A 346 6.73 -13.69 -33.91
CA GLU A 346 7.98 -13.80 -34.65
C GLU A 346 8.07 -15.10 -35.46
N CYS A 347 7.53 -16.21 -34.96
CA CYS A 347 7.38 -17.45 -35.72
C CYS A 347 6.49 -17.25 -36.95
N GLU A 348 5.34 -16.59 -36.82
CA GLU A 348 4.45 -16.27 -37.95
C GLU A 348 5.14 -15.37 -38.99
N LYS A 349 5.91 -14.36 -38.56
CA LYS A 349 6.71 -13.52 -39.48
C LYS A 349 7.77 -14.33 -40.22
N VAL A 350 8.45 -15.26 -39.55
CA VAL A 350 9.47 -16.11 -40.17
C VAL A 350 8.82 -17.10 -41.14
N SER A 351 7.72 -17.74 -40.74
CA SER A 351 6.98 -18.69 -41.59
C SER A 351 6.39 -18.02 -42.83
N SER A 352 5.83 -16.81 -42.71
CA SER A 352 5.33 -16.05 -43.87
C SER A 352 6.45 -15.63 -44.82
N ARG A 353 7.61 -15.21 -44.30
CA ARG A 353 8.81 -14.96 -45.11
C ARG A 353 9.30 -16.20 -45.84
N LEU A 354 9.36 -17.35 -45.14
CA LEU A 354 9.74 -18.62 -45.74
C LEU A 354 8.80 -19.02 -46.88
N HIS A 355 7.48 -18.86 -46.68
CA HIS A 355 6.49 -19.15 -47.69
C HIS A 355 6.64 -18.25 -48.93
N SER A 356 6.84 -16.95 -48.73
CA SER A 356 7.08 -15.99 -49.81
C SER A 356 8.35 -16.34 -50.61
N LEU A 357 9.45 -16.70 -49.92
CA LEU A 357 10.69 -17.13 -50.57
C LEU A 357 10.51 -18.44 -51.34
N GLN A 358 9.75 -19.39 -50.81
CA GLN A 358 9.42 -20.65 -51.51
C GLN A 358 8.57 -20.40 -52.75
N GLU A 359 7.60 -19.48 -52.70
CA GLU A 359 6.84 -19.08 -53.88
C GLU A 359 7.71 -18.38 -54.92
N GLN A 360 8.60 -17.48 -54.50
CA GLN A 360 9.56 -16.83 -55.39
C GLN A 360 10.48 -17.85 -56.06
N HIS A 361 11.02 -18.80 -55.30
CA HIS A 361 11.83 -19.89 -55.83
C HIS A 361 11.05 -20.75 -56.82
N ARG A 362 9.78 -21.09 -56.52
CA ARG A 362 8.91 -21.84 -57.44
C ARG A 362 8.59 -21.06 -58.72
N ARG A 363 8.43 -19.73 -58.63
CA ARG A 363 8.22 -18.87 -59.80
C ARG A 363 9.49 -18.76 -60.65
N SER A 364 10.65 -18.56 -60.03
CA SER A 364 11.96 -18.57 -60.72
C SER A 364 12.21 -19.90 -61.43
N ALA A 365 12.01 -21.03 -60.77
CA ALA A 365 12.17 -22.36 -61.37
C ALA A 365 11.20 -22.64 -62.55
N ARG A 366 10.04 -21.98 -62.59
CA ARG A 366 9.08 -22.05 -63.72
C ARG A 366 9.41 -21.09 -64.87
N THR A 367 10.27 -20.10 -64.64
CA THR A 367 10.68 -19.12 -65.67
C THR A 367 11.96 -19.56 -66.38
N GLU A 368 12.68 -20.55 -65.82
CA GLU A 368 13.88 -21.17 -66.38
C GLU A 368 13.61 -22.45 -67.20
N GLN A 369 12.34 -22.89 -67.28
CA GLN A 369 11.84 -23.87 -68.25
C GLN A 369 11.14 -23.13 -69.39
#